data_AF-A0A3A5Z1S9-F1
#
_entry.id   AF-A0A3A5Z1S9-F1
#
_cell.length_a   1.000
_cell.length_b   1.000
_cell.length_c   1.000
_cell.angle_alpha   90.00
_cell.angle_beta   90.00
_cell.angle_gamma   90.00
#
_symmetry.space_group_name_H-M   'P 1'
#
loop_
_entity.id
_entity.type
_entity.pdbx_description
1 polymer ?
#
loop_
_entity_poly.entity_id
_entity_poly.type
_entity_poly.pdbx_seq_one_letter_code
_entity_poly.pdbx_strand_id
1 'polypeptide(L)'
;MRNSLLFILIASLWGIMMIFVGCDDTKEFEDLNVTAVEALIVPIDNSRIDLQSSGNVLFEWEEAEAQDGYSLVYYDVLFDKAEGNFSSPVHIQASDNKSLSTGATITPTVLNSIAEKAGAAAGQEVTLKWTVRSNRGVKTALATQSRTITIIRKP
;
A
#
# COMPACT_ATOMS: atom_id res chain seq x y z
N MET A 1 31.51 27.68 65.06
CA MET A 1 31.45 26.44 64.25
C MET A 1 30.02 25.92 64.02
N ARG A 2 29.06 26.10 64.95
CA ARG A 2 27.67 25.60 64.83
C ARG A 2 26.79 26.27 63.75
N ASN A 3 27.03 27.55 63.43
CA ASN A 3 26.25 28.26 62.39
C ASN A 3 26.77 28.00 60.96
N SER A 4 28.06 27.70 60.79
CA SER A 4 28.64 27.37 59.48
C SER A 4 28.14 26.01 58.97
N LEU A 5 27.96 25.03 59.87
CA LEU A 5 27.36 23.73 59.56
C LEU A 5 25.86 23.84 59.19
N LEU A 6 25.13 24.77 59.81
CA LEU A 6 23.71 25.02 59.51
C LEU A 6 23.52 25.65 58.11
N PHE A 7 24.41 26.56 57.72
CA PHE A 7 24.39 27.14 56.37
C PHE A 7 24.77 26.12 55.28
N ILE A 8 25.67 25.18 55.57
CA ILE A 8 26.05 24.11 54.65
C ILE A 8 24.91 23.09 54.45
N LEU A 9 24.14 22.78 55.51
CA LEU A 9 22.98 21.89 55.44
C LEU A 9 21.77 22.50 54.70
N ILE A 10 21.60 23.84 54.78
CA ILE A 10 20.54 24.55 54.04
C ILE A 10 20.93 24.70 52.57
N ALA A 11 22.21 24.93 52.26
CA ALA A 11 22.72 24.98 50.89
C ALA A 11 22.69 23.60 50.19
N SER A 12 22.82 22.49 50.93
CA SER A 12 22.70 21.13 50.37
C SER A 12 21.26 20.73 50.04
N LEU A 13 20.25 21.38 50.62
CA LEU A 13 18.84 21.07 50.41
C LEU A 13 18.25 21.73 49.15
N TRP A 14 18.92 22.75 48.59
CA TRP A 14 18.52 23.44 47.35
C TRP A 14 19.22 22.91 46.10
N GLY A 15 20.15 21.96 46.24
CA GLY A 15 20.95 21.41 45.13
C GLY A 15 20.38 20.15 44.47
N ILE A 16 19.26 19.59 44.95
CA ILE A 16 18.71 18.29 44.48
C ILE A 16 17.51 18.48 43.53
N MET A 17 17.11 19.73 43.23
CA MET A 17 15.96 20.05 42.37
C MET A 17 16.36 20.39 40.93
N MET A 18 17.28 19.66 40.29
CA MET A 18 17.66 19.90 38.88
C MET A 18 18.03 18.60 38.13
N ILE A 19 17.29 17.51 38.32
CA ILE A 19 17.49 16.30 37.51
C ILE A 19 16.16 15.70 37.06
N PHE A 20 15.32 16.48 36.39
CA PHE A 20 14.29 15.94 35.49
C PHE A 20 14.01 16.95 34.37
N VAL A 21 15.02 17.24 33.54
CA VAL A 21 14.71 17.53 32.13
C VAL A 21 14.47 16.17 31.50
N GLY A 22 13.26 15.63 31.73
CA GLY A 22 12.76 14.54 30.91
C GLY A 22 12.68 15.05 29.49
N CYS A 23 13.37 14.39 28.57
CA CYS A 23 13.16 14.62 27.14
C CYS A 23 11.71 14.22 26.88
N ASP A 24 10.82 15.20 26.80
CA ASP A 24 9.46 14.96 26.35
C ASP A 24 9.55 14.80 24.82
N ASP A 25 10.08 13.65 24.41
CA ASP A 25 10.00 13.17 23.03
C ASP A 25 8.54 12.72 22.80
N THR A 26 7.59 13.66 22.92
CA THR A 26 6.28 13.48 22.32
C THR A 26 6.50 13.51 20.82
N LYS A 27 6.92 12.37 20.27
CA LYS A 27 6.96 12.16 18.83
C LYS A 27 5.51 12.18 18.38
N GLU A 28 5.05 13.33 17.91
CA GLU A 28 3.83 13.41 17.12
C GLU A 28 4.00 12.41 15.97
N PHE A 29 3.23 11.33 16.01
CA PHE A 29 3.23 10.39 14.91
C PHE A 29 2.66 11.11 13.69
N GLU A 30 3.42 11.15 12.60
CA GLU A 30 2.94 11.67 11.33
C GLU A 30 1.61 10.98 10.98
N ASP A 31 0.65 11.74 10.43
CA ASP A 31 -0.60 11.16 9.94
C ASP A 31 -0.31 10.34 8.68
N LEU A 32 -0.13 9.03 8.87
CA LEU A 32 0.18 8.10 7.80
C LEU A 32 -1.07 7.64 7.04
N ASN A 33 -2.27 8.18 7.31
CA ASN A 33 -3.46 7.80 6.58
C ASN A 33 -3.36 8.14 5.08
N VAL A 34 -4.07 7.35 4.28
CA VAL A 34 -4.10 7.45 2.82
C VAL A 34 -5.52 7.20 2.36
N THR A 35 -5.98 7.96 1.37
CA THR A 35 -7.32 7.79 0.82
C THR A 35 -7.38 6.56 -0.09
N ALA A 36 -8.60 6.06 -0.30
CA ALA A 36 -8.84 5.04 -1.32
C ALA A 36 -8.72 5.67 -2.71
N VAL A 37 -8.33 4.85 -3.68
CA VAL A 37 -8.52 5.18 -5.10
C VAL A 37 -10.01 5.12 -5.42
N GLU A 38 -10.56 6.17 -6.01
CA GLU A 38 -12.02 6.27 -6.24
C GLU A 38 -12.47 5.69 -7.59
N ALA A 39 -11.61 5.72 -8.60
CA ALA A 39 -11.92 5.17 -9.91
C ALA A 39 -10.77 4.36 -10.51
N LEU A 40 -11.15 3.21 -11.09
CA LEU A 40 -10.29 2.44 -11.99
C LEU A 40 -10.53 2.91 -13.42
N ILE A 41 -9.48 3.08 -14.22
CA ILE A 41 -9.57 3.64 -15.58
C ILE A 41 -9.55 2.50 -16.60
N VAL A 42 -8.46 1.74 -16.66
CA VAL A 42 -8.32 0.56 -17.53
C VAL A 42 -7.62 -0.61 -16.81
N PRO A 43 -7.86 -1.87 -17.22
CA PRO A 43 -8.90 -2.31 -18.15
C PRO A 43 -10.31 -1.99 -17.65
N ILE A 44 -11.27 -1.82 -18.57
CA ILE A 44 -12.68 -1.65 -18.20
C ILE A 44 -13.25 -2.96 -17.64
N ASP A 45 -14.35 -2.87 -16.90
CA ASP A 45 -14.96 -4.04 -16.28
C ASP A 45 -15.35 -5.10 -17.33
N ASN A 46 -15.16 -6.38 -17.00
CA ASN A 46 -15.36 -7.54 -17.87
C ASN A 46 -14.49 -7.55 -19.15
N SER A 47 -13.36 -6.81 -19.18
CA SER A 47 -12.41 -6.88 -20.29
C SER A 47 -11.89 -8.29 -20.51
N ARG A 48 -11.65 -8.65 -21.77
CA ARG A 48 -11.12 -9.96 -22.17
C ARG A 48 -9.75 -9.80 -22.79
N ILE A 49 -8.77 -10.54 -22.27
CA ILE A 49 -7.36 -10.42 -22.64
C ILE A 49 -6.90 -11.79 -23.16
N ASP A 50 -6.67 -11.86 -24.46
CA ASP A 50 -6.07 -13.03 -25.10
C ASP A 50 -4.55 -12.93 -25.10
N LEU A 51 -3.87 -13.73 -24.28
CA LEU A 51 -2.42 -13.64 -24.14
C LEU A 51 -1.66 -14.14 -25.37
N GLN A 52 -2.31 -14.84 -26.31
CA GLN A 52 -1.66 -15.26 -27.56
C GLN A 52 -1.38 -14.09 -28.50
N SER A 53 -2.27 -13.10 -28.50
CA SER A 53 -2.24 -11.94 -29.39
C SER A 53 -1.93 -10.62 -28.66
N SER A 54 -2.02 -10.58 -27.33
CA SER A 54 -1.79 -9.37 -26.55
C SER A 54 -0.31 -9.13 -26.22
N GLY A 55 0.08 -7.85 -26.28
CA GLY A 55 1.31 -7.34 -25.69
C GLY A 55 1.16 -7.06 -24.19
N ASN A 56 1.99 -6.16 -23.65
CA ASN A 56 1.81 -5.69 -22.28
C ASN A 56 0.44 -5.02 -22.10
N VAL A 57 -0.16 -5.22 -20.93
CA VAL A 57 -1.46 -4.66 -20.57
C VAL A 57 -1.26 -3.60 -19.51
N LEU A 58 -1.79 -2.41 -19.77
CA LEU A 58 -1.82 -1.32 -18.79
C LEU A 58 -3.02 -1.47 -17.86
N PHE A 59 -2.74 -1.40 -16.57
CA PHE A 59 -3.72 -1.14 -15.52
C PHE A 59 -3.54 0.30 -15.07
N GLU A 60 -4.59 1.10 -15.03
CA GLU A 60 -4.53 2.54 -14.74
C GLU A 60 -5.72 2.94 -13.86
N TRP A 61 -5.51 3.92 -12.99
CA TRP A 61 -6.48 4.38 -12.00
C TRP A 61 -6.27 5.86 -11.64
N GLU A 62 -7.21 6.44 -10.91
CA GLU A 62 -7.09 7.81 -10.40
C GLU A 62 -6.16 7.90 -9.18
N GLU A 63 -5.54 9.07 -9.00
CA GLU A 63 -4.65 9.31 -7.87
C GLU A 63 -5.39 9.26 -6.52
N ALA A 64 -4.76 8.67 -5.52
CA ALA A 64 -5.14 8.77 -4.12
C ALA A 64 -4.25 9.78 -3.40
N GLU A 65 -4.71 10.27 -2.25
CA GLU A 65 -4.08 11.36 -1.52
C GLU A 65 -3.53 10.85 -0.18
N ALA A 66 -2.36 11.36 0.21
CA ALA A 66 -1.89 11.26 1.58
C ALA A 66 -2.66 12.26 2.46
N GLN A 67 -3.11 11.84 3.65
CA GLN A 67 -3.90 12.71 4.54
C GLN A 67 -3.14 13.95 5.01
N ASP A 68 -1.80 13.85 5.08
CA ASP A 68 -0.91 14.97 5.38
C ASP A 68 -0.73 15.96 4.20
N GLY A 69 -1.15 15.59 2.98
CA GLY A 69 -1.18 16.44 1.80
C GLY A 69 0.15 16.67 1.08
N TYR A 70 1.27 16.12 1.56
CA TYR A 70 2.60 16.32 0.95
C TYR A 70 3.42 15.05 0.77
N SER A 71 3.04 13.97 1.43
CA SER A 71 3.79 12.73 1.33
C SER A 71 3.41 11.90 0.11
N LEU A 72 4.34 11.06 -0.32
CA LEU A 72 4.14 10.15 -1.44
C LEU A 72 3.15 9.03 -1.08
N VAL A 73 2.32 8.67 -2.07
CA VAL A 73 1.45 7.50 -2.05
C VAL A 73 2.03 6.42 -2.94
N TYR A 74 2.09 5.19 -2.42
CA TYR A 74 2.50 4.02 -3.18
C TYR A 74 1.30 3.17 -3.59
N TYR A 75 1.41 2.45 -4.71
CA TYR A 75 0.32 1.66 -5.24
C TYR A 75 0.72 0.22 -5.56
N ASP A 76 -0.20 -0.69 -5.25
CA ASP A 76 -0.16 -2.08 -5.70
C ASP A 76 -1.47 -2.44 -6.42
N VAL A 77 -1.37 -3.19 -7.51
CA VAL A 77 -2.51 -3.86 -8.16
C VAL A 77 -2.66 -5.25 -7.56
N LEU A 78 -3.82 -5.54 -7.00
CA LEU A 78 -4.14 -6.81 -6.38
C LEU A 78 -5.00 -7.62 -7.34
N PHE A 79 -4.62 -8.88 -7.55
CA PHE A 79 -5.39 -9.85 -8.33
C PHE A 79 -5.91 -10.95 -7.41
N ASP A 80 -7.18 -11.27 -7.53
CA ASP A 80 -7.84 -12.34 -6.80
C ASP A 80 -8.73 -13.16 -7.76
N LYS A 81 -9.23 -14.30 -7.28
CA LYS A 81 -10.29 -15.03 -7.97
C LYS A 81 -11.58 -14.19 -8.02
N ALA A 82 -12.48 -14.47 -8.96
CA ALA A 82 -13.72 -13.71 -9.14
C ALA A 82 -14.50 -13.48 -7.83
N GLU A 83 -14.64 -14.53 -7.02
CA GLU A 83 -15.35 -14.53 -5.74
C GLU A 83 -14.49 -14.09 -4.54
N GLY A 84 -13.22 -13.76 -4.75
CA GLY A 84 -12.29 -13.35 -3.71
C GLY A 84 -12.61 -11.98 -3.12
N ASN A 85 -12.00 -11.59 -2.02
CA ASN A 85 -12.23 -10.30 -1.37
C ASN A 85 -10.93 -9.52 -1.13
N PHE A 86 -9.84 -9.95 -1.78
CA PHE A 86 -8.50 -9.36 -1.66
C PHE A 86 -7.82 -9.52 -0.29
N SER A 87 -8.39 -10.30 0.63
CA SER A 87 -7.72 -10.65 1.90
C SER A 87 -6.57 -11.64 1.70
N SER A 88 -6.58 -12.40 0.61
CA SER A 88 -5.52 -13.35 0.22
C SER A 88 -5.39 -13.39 -1.30
N PRO A 89 -4.91 -12.29 -1.92
CA PRO A 89 -4.86 -12.17 -3.38
C PRO A 89 -3.91 -13.22 -3.97
N VAL A 90 -4.24 -13.72 -5.17
CA VAL A 90 -3.40 -14.67 -5.91
C VAL A 90 -2.10 -14.03 -6.40
N HIS A 91 -2.09 -12.70 -6.57
CA HIS A 91 -0.90 -11.94 -6.94
C HIS A 91 -1.03 -10.47 -6.52
N ILE A 92 0.11 -9.87 -6.18
CA ILE A 92 0.25 -8.44 -5.90
C ILE A 92 1.33 -7.91 -6.83
N GLN A 93 0.98 -6.90 -7.62
CA GLN A 93 1.86 -6.26 -8.58
C GLN A 93 2.11 -4.82 -8.16
N ALA A 94 3.36 -4.46 -7.86
CA ALA A 94 3.75 -3.07 -7.69
C ALA A 94 3.42 -2.24 -8.94
N SER A 95 2.98 -1.00 -8.77
CA SER A 95 2.81 -0.07 -9.89
C SER A 95 4.15 0.34 -10.50
N ASP A 96 4.08 0.93 -11.68
CA ASP A 96 5.25 1.41 -12.40
C ASP A 96 5.96 2.53 -11.60
N ASN A 97 7.18 2.88 -12.01
CA ASN A 97 8.02 3.86 -11.31
C ASN A 97 8.20 3.56 -9.81
N LYS A 98 8.49 2.30 -9.46
CA LYS A 98 8.72 1.84 -8.08
C LYS A 98 7.50 2.09 -7.17
N SER A 99 6.33 1.68 -7.62
CA SER A 99 5.04 1.85 -6.94
C SER A 99 4.53 3.30 -6.85
N LEU A 100 5.11 4.27 -7.56
CA LEU A 100 4.68 5.68 -7.47
C LEU A 100 3.73 6.10 -8.59
N SER A 101 3.65 5.35 -9.69
CA SER A 101 2.75 5.69 -10.79
C SER A 101 1.32 5.24 -10.50
N THR A 102 0.35 5.98 -11.04
CA THR A 102 -1.07 5.59 -11.13
C THR A 102 -1.34 4.60 -12.28
N GLY A 103 -0.35 3.78 -12.59
CA GLY A 103 -0.44 2.76 -13.61
C GLY A 103 0.58 1.64 -13.40
N ALA A 104 0.22 0.43 -13.84
CA ALA A 104 1.08 -0.75 -13.83
C ALA A 104 1.03 -1.43 -15.20
N THR A 105 2.19 -1.53 -15.84
CA THR A 105 2.32 -2.20 -17.15
C THR A 105 2.71 -3.65 -16.94
N ILE A 106 1.74 -4.57 -17.12
CA ILE A 106 1.93 -5.99 -16.80
C ILE A 106 2.14 -6.80 -18.08
N THR A 107 3.21 -7.60 -18.09
CA THR A 107 3.55 -8.42 -19.27
C THR A 107 2.64 -9.65 -19.41
N PRO A 108 2.47 -10.19 -20.63
CA PRO A 108 1.72 -11.43 -20.84
C PRO A 108 2.24 -12.61 -20.02
N THR A 109 3.55 -12.68 -19.78
CA THR A 109 4.17 -13.74 -18.96
C THR A 109 3.67 -13.69 -17.52
N VAL A 110 3.62 -12.48 -16.93
CA VAL A 110 3.11 -12.30 -15.57
C VAL A 110 1.62 -12.62 -15.51
N LEU A 111 0.81 -12.07 -16.44
CA LEU A 111 -0.63 -12.36 -16.51
C LEU A 111 -0.91 -13.87 -16.67
N ASN A 112 -0.11 -14.59 -17.47
CA ASN A 112 -0.26 -16.04 -17.62
C ASN A 112 0.03 -16.78 -16.30
N SER A 113 1.03 -16.33 -15.53
CA SER A 113 1.34 -16.90 -14.22
C SER A 113 0.24 -16.61 -13.19
N ILE A 114 -0.38 -15.42 -13.22
CA ILE A 114 -1.51 -15.09 -12.36
C ILE A 114 -2.71 -16.01 -12.67
N ALA A 115 -3.03 -16.19 -13.95
CA ALA A 115 -4.09 -17.08 -14.40
C ALA A 115 -3.86 -18.54 -13.96
N GLU A 116 -2.61 -19.02 -14.04
CA GLU A 116 -2.22 -20.33 -13.52
C GLU A 116 -2.45 -20.47 -12.01
N LYS A 117 -1.98 -19.50 -11.22
CA LYS A 117 -2.18 -19.47 -9.75
C LYS A 117 -3.66 -19.42 -9.38
N ALA A 118 -4.50 -18.85 -10.23
CA ALA A 118 -5.95 -18.84 -10.05
C ALA A 118 -6.63 -20.17 -10.44
N GLY A 119 -5.92 -21.09 -11.11
CA GLY A 119 -6.36 -22.45 -11.40
C GLY A 119 -6.68 -22.75 -12.87
N ALA A 120 -6.42 -21.84 -13.82
CA ALA A 120 -6.60 -22.14 -15.23
C ALA A 120 -5.50 -23.07 -15.74
N ALA A 121 -5.87 -24.13 -16.47
CA ALA A 121 -4.93 -24.92 -17.25
C ALA A 121 -4.43 -24.15 -18.49
N ALA A 122 -3.35 -24.62 -19.10
CA ALA A 122 -2.82 -24.01 -20.32
C ALA A 122 -3.87 -23.99 -21.45
N GLY A 123 -3.94 -22.88 -22.17
CA GLY A 123 -4.95 -22.64 -23.21
C GLY A 123 -6.40 -22.48 -22.71
N GLN A 124 -6.65 -22.58 -21.39
CA GLN A 124 -7.97 -22.33 -20.80
C GLN A 124 -8.09 -20.88 -20.33
N GLU A 125 -9.31 -20.53 -19.97
CA GLU A 125 -9.68 -19.19 -19.53
C GLU A 125 -9.94 -19.15 -18.03
N VAL A 126 -9.72 -17.98 -17.44
CA VAL A 126 -10.11 -17.70 -16.06
C VAL A 126 -10.53 -16.25 -15.90
N THR A 127 -11.60 -16.03 -15.15
CA THR A 127 -12.00 -14.70 -14.70
C THR A 127 -11.31 -14.38 -13.38
N LEU A 128 -10.61 -13.26 -13.36
CA LEU A 128 -9.97 -12.67 -12.20
C LEU A 128 -10.69 -11.40 -11.81
N LYS A 129 -10.63 -11.08 -10.52
CA LYS A 129 -11.00 -9.77 -10.01
C LYS A 129 -9.75 -8.99 -9.67
N TRP A 130 -9.73 -7.70 -9.95
CA TRP A 130 -8.61 -6.83 -9.62
C TRP A 130 -9.08 -5.53 -8.98
N THR A 131 -8.20 -4.96 -8.17
CA THR A 131 -8.35 -3.65 -7.53
C THR A 131 -6.98 -3.03 -7.29
N VAL A 132 -6.95 -1.81 -6.78
CA VAL A 132 -5.73 -1.10 -6.40
C VAL A 132 -5.72 -0.89 -4.90
N ARG A 133 -4.54 -1.01 -4.29
CA ARG A 133 -4.29 -0.64 -2.91
C ARG A 133 -3.35 0.56 -2.88
N SER A 134 -3.81 1.68 -2.34
CA SER A 134 -2.96 2.80 -1.96
C SER A 134 -2.27 2.49 -0.63
N ASN A 135 -1.04 2.97 -0.46
CA ASN A 135 -0.16 2.55 0.62
C ASN A 135 0.75 3.69 1.08
N ARG A 136 0.84 3.85 2.40
CA ARG A 136 1.80 4.72 3.11
C ARG A 136 2.55 3.97 4.21
N GLY A 137 3.16 2.85 3.83
CA GLY A 137 3.91 1.97 4.71
C GLY A 137 2.99 1.09 5.56
N VAL A 138 2.57 1.59 6.73
CA VAL A 138 1.78 0.82 7.71
C VAL A 138 0.27 1.02 7.54
N LYS A 139 -0.15 2.02 6.77
CA LYS A 139 -1.54 2.30 6.44
C LYS A 139 -1.78 2.07 4.95
N THR A 140 -2.91 1.47 4.64
CA THR A 140 -3.32 1.18 3.28
C THR A 140 -4.82 1.36 3.15
N ALA A 141 -5.28 1.72 1.95
CA ALA A 141 -6.68 1.70 1.59
C ALA A 141 -6.87 0.92 0.29
N LEU A 142 -7.88 0.05 0.25
CA LEU A 142 -8.32 -0.54 -1.01
C LEU A 142 -9.15 0.49 -1.77
N ALA A 143 -9.05 0.48 -3.10
CA ALA A 143 -9.91 1.27 -3.95
C ALA A 143 -11.38 0.99 -3.66
N THR A 144 -12.24 1.99 -3.85
CA THR A 144 -13.70 1.84 -3.68
C THR A 144 -14.33 0.97 -4.76
N GLN A 145 -13.57 0.66 -5.81
CA GLN A 145 -13.96 -0.17 -6.93
C GLN A 145 -13.10 -1.43 -7.06
N SER A 146 -13.70 -2.45 -7.65
CA SER A 146 -12.99 -3.61 -8.20
C SER A 146 -13.58 -3.93 -9.56
N ARG A 147 -12.77 -4.50 -10.44
CA ARG A 147 -13.19 -4.90 -11.79
C ARG A 147 -12.83 -6.33 -12.08
N THR A 148 -13.55 -6.94 -13.00
CA THR A 148 -13.24 -8.27 -13.51
C THR A 148 -12.51 -8.18 -14.85
N ILE A 149 -11.63 -9.14 -15.07
CA ILE A 149 -11.01 -9.40 -16.37
C ILE A 149 -11.03 -10.90 -16.64
N THR A 150 -11.19 -11.29 -17.89
CA THR A 150 -11.05 -12.70 -18.30
C THR A 150 -9.75 -12.86 -19.09
N ILE A 151 -8.88 -13.74 -18.62
CA ILE A 151 -7.61 -14.05 -19.26
C ILE A 151 -7.73 -15.38 -20.00
N ILE A 152 -7.34 -15.38 -21.27
CA ILE A 152 -7.12 -16.61 -22.05
C ILE A 152 -5.63 -16.94 -22.00
N ARG A 153 -5.27 -18.07 -21.39
CA ARG A 153 -3.87 -18.47 -21.21
C ARG A 153 -3.20 -18.83 -22.54
N LYS A 154 -1.88 -18.68 -22.58
CA LYS A 154 -1.07 -19.33 -23.61
C LYS A 154 -1.12 -20.87 -23.39
N PRO A 155 -1.17 -21.68 -24.45
CA PRO A 155 -1.09 -23.14 -24.37
C PRO A 155 0.28 -23.63 -23.87
#